data_AF-A0A086AM78-F1
#
_entry.id   AF-A0A086AM78-F1
#
_cell.length_a   1.000
_cell.length_b   1.000
_cell.length_c   1.000
_cell.angle_alpha   90.00
_cell.angle_beta   90.00
_cell.angle_gamma   90.00
#
_symmetry.space_group_name_H-M   'P 1'
#
loop_
_entity.id
_entity.type
_entity.pdbx_description
1 polymer ?
#
loop_
_entity_poly.entity_id
_entity_poly.type
_entity_poly.pdbx_seq_one_letter_code
_entity_poly.pdbx_strand_id
1 'polypeptide(L)'
;MSSAEVINNTKWFSKFSLSFLAIVGATNTALFIILPLLPYKISQFIFPVGFLALGLAILFSIGFSIYWHRKENKGTFNSIPYISWFSILLRYWMAFLLLDFGFQKIFEVNFNYSYHINDSLSGVLTGPELTWKYYGFSYGLAVILAFFQIIGAVLLLFRRTTLLGITILLPVMLNIVLINVFYSIGPITLFTSILITLGLINLFLQQKVDIINFFNQYKNRLPSIGNNFSRSIARVLCILIPLLFVIYYNYDVHLSKKYFGKWKVTSMTRNGKLVKENQWQQDTLAWKTIYIEERGKMYYCPNPYMYVDSTSLFMKYHHDDKEQNFKVISYEKNPKKPDTIPVQISNFRNNSMQWNMIFYKDTIQMELKK
;
A
#
# COMPACT_ATOMS: atom_id res chain seq x y z
N MET A 1 23.84 -0.27 34.54
CA MET A 1 23.85 -1.74 34.33
C MET A 1 24.51 -2.02 33.00
N SER A 2 25.51 -2.90 33.00
CA SER A 2 26.14 -3.35 31.75
C SER A 2 25.14 -4.17 30.93
N SER A 3 25.31 -4.26 29.61
CA SER A 3 24.47 -5.11 28.75
C SER A 3 24.46 -6.59 29.22
N ALA A 4 25.53 -7.05 29.86
CA ALA A 4 25.65 -8.39 30.43
C ALA A 4 24.76 -8.61 31.67
N GLU A 5 24.59 -7.61 32.54
CA GLU A 5 23.70 -7.70 33.71
C GLU A 5 22.22 -7.75 33.33
N VAL A 6 21.82 -7.07 32.25
CA VAL A 6 20.43 -7.08 31.76
C VAL A 6 20.05 -8.42 31.11
N ILE A 7 21.04 -9.19 30.65
CA ILE A 7 20.85 -10.51 30.04
C ILE A 7 20.61 -11.60 31.11
N ASN A 8 21.15 -11.44 32.32
CA ASN A 8 20.79 -12.26 33.47
C ASN A 8 19.47 -11.74 34.07
N ASN A 9 18.44 -12.59 34.15
CA ASN A 9 17.05 -12.27 34.56
C ASN A 9 16.12 -11.75 33.44
N THR A 10 16.14 -12.39 32.27
CA THR A 10 15.15 -12.13 31.23
C THR A 10 13.79 -12.75 31.57
N LYS A 11 12.70 -11.99 31.38
CA LYS A 11 11.32 -12.48 31.57
C LYS A 11 11.05 -13.71 30.69
N TRP A 12 10.25 -14.66 31.17
CA TRP A 12 9.87 -15.87 30.42
C TRP A 12 9.38 -15.55 28.99
N PHE A 13 8.54 -14.52 28.85
CA PHE A 13 8.02 -14.09 27.54
C PHE A 13 9.12 -13.69 26.54
N SER A 14 10.23 -13.10 27.00
CA SER A 14 11.37 -12.76 26.13
C SER A 14 12.06 -14.01 25.61
N LYS A 15 12.17 -15.05 26.44
CA LYS A 15 12.75 -16.35 26.07
C LYS A 15 11.83 -17.12 25.13
N PHE A 16 10.54 -17.14 25.45
CA PHE A 16 9.52 -17.74 24.61
C PHE A 16 9.48 -17.08 23.23
N SER A 17 9.36 -15.75 23.15
CA SER A 17 9.32 -15.05 21.86
C SER A 17 10.59 -15.29 21.03
N LEU A 18 11.78 -15.25 21.63
CA LEU A 18 13.04 -15.51 20.92
C LEU A 18 13.12 -16.97 20.41
N SER A 19 12.84 -17.95 21.27
CA SER A 19 12.87 -19.37 20.88
C SER A 19 11.80 -19.70 19.84
N PHE A 20 10.56 -19.20 20.01
CA PHE A 20 9.47 -19.35 19.05
C PHE A 20 9.85 -18.79 17.68
N LEU A 21 10.29 -17.52 17.61
CA LEU A 21 10.62 -16.88 16.33
C LEU A 21 11.82 -17.55 15.65
N ALA A 22 12.81 -18.02 16.42
CA ALA A 22 13.96 -18.70 15.88
C ALA A 22 13.61 -20.10 15.34
N ILE A 23 12.88 -20.91 16.11
CA ILE A 23 12.58 -22.31 15.78
C ILE A 23 11.48 -22.39 14.71
N VAL A 24 10.34 -21.73 14.93
CA VAL A 24 9.22 -21.75 13.98
C VAL A 24 9.63 -21.09 12.67
N GLY A 25 10.39 -19.99 12.73
CA GLY A 25 10.92 -19.33 11.54
C GLY A 25 11.90 -20.19 10.75
N ALA A 26 12.80 -20.90 11.43
CA ALA A 26 13.72 -21.85 10.78
C ALA A 26 12.97 -23.03 10.13
N THR A 27 11.99 -23.60 10.82
CA THR A 27 11.14 -24.68 10.26
C THR A 27 10.36 -24.18 9.05
N ASN A 28 9.75 -23.00 9.13
CA ASN A 28 9.06 -22.37 8.01
C ASN A 28 10.01 -22.16 6.83
N THR A 29 11.22 -21.66 7.08
CA THR A 29 12.25 -21.45 6.05
C THR A 29 12.63 -22.77 5.37
N ALA A 30 12.83 -23.85 6.13
CA ALA A 30 13.13 -25.16 5.56
C ALA A 30 12.02 -25.65 4.63
N LEU A 31 10.75 -25.43 4.98
CA LEU A 31 9.62 -25.76 4.10
C LEU A 31 9.63 -24.95 2.80
N PHE A 32 9.95 -23.65 2.88
CA PHE A 32 10.11 -22.79 1.69
C PHE A 32 11.24 -23.24 0.76
N ILE A 33 12.34 -23.78 1.31
CA ILE A 33 13.46 -24.31 0.52
C ILE A 33 13.09 -25.66 -0.14
N ILE A 34 12.44 -26.55 0.61
CA ILE A 34 12.17 -27.92 0.17
C ILE A 34 11.05 -27.96 -0.87
N LEU A 35 10.02 -27.12 -0.72
CA LEU A 35 8.80 -27.19 -1.53
C LEU A 35 9.04 -27.00 -3.04
N PRO A 36 9.85 -26.03 -3.51
CA PRO A 36 10.12 -25.84 -4.94
C PRO A 36 11.04 -26.91 -5.54
N LEU A 37 11.80 -27.64 -4.73
CA LEU A 37 12.77 -28.64 -5.20
C LEU A 37 12.12 -29.99 -5.52
N LEU A 38 10.86 -30.20 -5.14
CA LEU A 38 10.19 -31.49 -5.25
C LEU A 38 9.14 -31.52 -6.38
N PRO A 39 8.98 -32.66 -7.08
CA PRO A 39 7.94 -32.82 -8.09
C PRO A 39 6.53 -32.54 -7.54
N TYR A 40 5.64 -31.98 -8.37
CA TYR A 40 4.28 -31.60 -7.98
C TYR A 40 3.46 -32.71 -7.29
N LYS A 41 3.63 -33.97 -7.71
CA LYS A 41 2.94 -35.11 -7.06
C LYS A 41 3.37 -35.33 -5.61
N ILE A 42 4.62 -35.01 -5.28
CA ILE A 42 5.19 -35.14 -3.93
C ILE A 42 4.87 -33.90 -3.09
N SER A 43 4.77 -32.72 -3.72
CA SER A 43 4.48 -31.46 -3.01
C SER A 43 3.12 -31.44 -2.31
N GLN A 44 2.14 -32.19 -2.80
CA GLN A 44 0.83 -32.36 -2.14
C GLN A 44 0.93 -32.98 -0.74
N PHE A 45 1.89 -33.87 -0.50
CA PHE A 45 2.13 -34.47 0.81
C PHE A 45 2.95 -33.58 1.76
N ILE A 46 3.66 -32.58 1.21
CA ILE A 46 4.49 -31.67 1.99
C ILE A 46 3.64 -30.69 2.79
N PHE A 47 2.49 -30.25 2.28
CA PHE A 47 1.65 -29.31 3.03
C PHE A 47 1.20 -29.88 4.38
N PRO A 48 0.58 -31.08 4.46
CA PRO A 48 0.23 -31.69 5.75
C PRO A 48 1.44 -31.91 6.66
N VAL A 49 2.54 -32.46 6.12
CA VAL A 49 3.76 -32.73 6.89
C VAL A 49 4.40 -31.43 7.40
N GLY A 50 4.38 -30.37 6.59
CA GLY A 50 4.88 -29.05 6.93
C GLY A 50 4.05 -28.38 8.01
N PHE A 51 2.72 -28.45 7.92
CA PHE A 51 1.84 -27.95 8.99
C PHE A 51 2.04 -28.72 10.30
N LEU A 52 2.23 -30.04 10.25
CA LEU A 52 2.58 -30.84 11.42
C LEU A 52 3.94 -30.43 12.00
N ALA A 53 4.96 -30.23 11.15
CA ALA A 53 6.29 -29.79 11.58
C ALA A 53 6.24 -28.40 12.24
N LEU A 54 5.45 -27.47 11.70
CA LEU A 54 5.20 -26.17 12.31
C LEU A 54 4.48 -26.30 13.66
N GLY A 55 3.45 -27.14 13.75
CA GLY A 55 2.75 -27.42 15.01
C GLY A 55 3.70 -27.97 16.08
N LEU A 56 4.54 -28.95 15.73
CA LEU A 56 5.57 -29.50 16.62
C LEU A 56 6.61 -28.46 17.02
N ALA A 57 7.06 -27.60 16.09
CA ALA A 57 7.99 -26.52 16.38
C ALA A 57 7.43 -25.51 17.39
N ILE A 58 6.13 -25.18 17.28
CA ILE A 58 5.43 -24.30 18.23
C ILE A 58 5.38 -24.96 19.62
N LEU A 59 4.93 -26.22 19.71
CA LEU A 59 4.86 -26.96 20.96
C LEU A 59 6.24 -27.10 21.63
N PHE A 60 7.26 -27.41 20.84
CA PHE A 60 8.64 -27.50 21.31
C PHE A 60 9.15 -26.15 21.83
N SER A 61 8.86 -25.04 21.14
CA SER A 61 9.24 -23.70 21.58
C SER A 61 8.61 -23.32 22.93
N ILE A 62 7.32 -23.66 23.12
CA ILE A 62 6.62 -23.45 24.40
C ILE A 62 7.30 -24.29 25.50
N GLY A 63 7.44 -25.59 25.30
CA GLY A 63 8.03 -26.51 26.29
C GLY A 63 9.47 -26.13 26.65
N PHE A 64 10.29 -25.84 25.65
CA PHE A 64 11.68 -25.43 25.83
C PHE A 64 11.79 -24.11 26.60
N SER A 65 10.94 -23.10 26.30
CA SER A 65 10.97 -21.82 27.01
C SER A 65 10.64 -21.96 28.50
N ILE A 66 9.69 -22.84 28.86
CA ILE A 66 9.31 -23.14 30.24
C ILE A 66 10.45 -23.86 30.95
N TYR A 67 11.04 -24.88 30.29
CA TYR A 67 12.19 -25.61 30.81
C TYR A 67 13.36 -24.66 31.10
N TRP A 68 13.71 -23.83 30.13
CA TRP A 68 14.79 -22.84 30.24
C TRP A 68 14.54 -21.87 31.41
N HIS A 69 13.35 -21.27 31.49
CA HIS A 69 13.04 -20.32 32.57
C HIS A 69 13.09 -20.96 33.96
N ARG A 70 12.55 -22.18 34.12
CA ARG A 70 12.61 -22.91 35.40
C ARG A 70 14.04 -23.26 35.82
N LYS A 71 14.89 -23.64 34.87
CA LYS A 71 16.29 -24.02 35.12
C LYS A 71 17.18 -22.81 35.43
N GLU A 72 16.92 -21.65 34.83
CA GLU A 72 17.58 -20.38 35.18
C GLU A 72 17.19 -19.93 36.59
N ASN A 73 15.90 -19.97 36.96
CA ASN A 73 15.45 -19.59 38.30
C ASN A 73 16.06 -20.48 39.40
N LYS A 74 16.46 -21.72 39.06
CA LYS A 74 17.17 -22.65 39.95
C LYS A 74 18.69 -22.41 40.01
N GLY A 75 19.23 -21.43 39.28
CA GLY A 75 20.67 -21.14 39.21
C GLY A 75 21.51 -22.17 38.45
N THR A 76 20.88 -23.20 37.87
CA THR A 76 21.57 -24.34 37.23
C THR A 76 21.83 -24.13 35.74
N PHE A 77 21.52 -22.97 35.18
CA PHE A 77 21.46 -22.77 33.74
C PHE A 77 21.97 -21.38 33.33
N ASN A 78 23.01 -21.36 32.51
CA ASN A 78 23.52 -20.13 31.92
C ASN A 78 22.71 -19.79 30.66
N SER A 79 21.98 -18.67 30.68
CA SER A 79 21.10 -18.24 29.59
C SER A 79 21.84 -17.58 28.41
N ILE A 80 23.05 -17.06 28.62
CA ILE A 80 23.80 -16.27 27.63
C ILE A 80 24.07 -17.05 26.33
N PRO A 81 24.56 -18.32 26.37
CA PRO A 81 24.80 -19.09 25.16
C PRO A 81 23.53 -19.33 24.35
N TYR A 82 22.41 -19.63 25.00
CA TYR A 82 21.14 -19.92 24.33
C TYR A 82 20.56 -18.67 23.67
N ILE A 83 20.56 -17.53 24.37
CA ILE A 83 20.16 -16.23 23.77
C ILE A 83 21.00 -15.95 22.53
N SER A 84 22.32 -16.19 22.61
CA SER A 84 23.23 -16.00 21.49
C SER A 84 22.91 -16.94 20.32
N TRP A 85 22.73 -18.23 20.57
CA TRP A 85 22.39 -19.23 19.55
C TRP A 85 21.05 -18.92 18.86
N PHE A 86 19.98 -18.67 19.61
CA PHE A 86 18.70 -18.34 19.02
C PHE A 86 18.72 -17.01 18.27
N SER A 87 19.46 -16.01 18.73
CA SER A 87 19.60 -14.73 18.02
C SER A 87 20.44 -14.87 16.75
N ILE A 88 21.41 -15.79 16.70
CA ILE A 88 22.12 -16.14 15.47
C ILE A 88 21.17 -16.86 14.51
N LEU A 89 20.49 -17.91 14.96
CA LEU A 89 19.54 -18.66 14.13
C LEU A 89 18.47 -17.72 13.54
N LEU A 90 17.88 -16.86 14.39
CA LEU A 90 16.88 -15.87 14.00
C LEU A 90 17.39 -14.95 12.87
N ARG A 91 18.60 -14.38 13.04
CA ARG A 91 19.19 -13.52 12.01
C ARG A 91 19.44 -14.24 10.69
N TYR A 92 19.94 -15.48 10.77
CA TYR A 92 20.38 -16.22 9.59
C TYR A 92 19.21 -16.71 8.75
N TRP A 93 18.15 -17.25 9.35
CA TRP A 93 16.97 -17.67 8.57
C TRP A 93 16.24 -16.46 7.98
N MET A 94 16.13 -15.35 8.72
CA MET A 94 15.52 -14.12 8.20
C MET A 94 16.33 -13.56 7.04
N ALA A 95 17.66 -13.47 7.20
CA ALA A 95 18.53 -12.99 6.13
C ALA A 95 18.41 -13.88 4.89
N PHE A 96 18.36 -15.20 5.06
CA PHE A 96 18.16 -16.13 3.95
C PHE A 96 16.86 -15.86 3.18
N LEU A 97 15.71 -15.83 3.85
CA LEU A 97 14.43 -15.59 3.18
C LEU A 97 14.37 -14.19 2.54
N LEU A 98 14.92 -13.18 3.21
CA LEU A 98 14.93 -11.82 2.66
C LEU A 98 15.82 -11.71 1.43
N LEU A 99 16.94 -12.42 1.39
CA LEU A 99 17.78 -12.54 0.20
C LEU A 99 17.04 -13.25 -0.92
N ASP A 100 16.44 -14.41 -0.64
CA ASP A 100 15.67 -15.19 -1.62
C ASP A 100 14.55 -14.34 -2.26
N PHE A 101 13.67 -13.76 -1.44
CA PHE A 101 12.63 -12.87 -1.93
C PHE A 101 13.18 -11.61 -2.62
N GLY A 102 14.33 -11.09 -2.18
CA GLY A 102 14.98 -9.94 -2.82
C GLY A 102 15.48 -10.29 -4.22
N PHE A 103 16.16 -11.43 -4.39
CA PHE A 103 16.62 -11.90 -5.68
C PHE A 103 15.47 -12.25 -6.61
N GLN A 104 14.40 -12.88 -6.11
CA GLN A 104 13.19 -13.16 -6.90
C GLN A 104 12.57 -11.89 -7.51
N LYS A 105 12.70 -10.73 -6.85
CA LYS A 105 12.24 -9.44 -7.40
C LYS A 105 13.13 -8.93 -8.53
N ILE A 106 14.44 -9.16 -8.45
CA ILE A 106 15.40 -8.78 -9.50
C ILE A 106 15.24 -9.68 -10.74
N PHE A 107 15.02 -10.97 -10.52
CA PHE A 107 14.84 -11.97 -11.58
C PHE A 107 13.38 -12.11 -12.07
N GLU A 108 12.49 -11.20 -11.67
CA GLU A 108 11.08 -11.14 -12.09
C GLU A 108 10.27 -12.44 -11.85
N VAL A 109 10.70 -13.28 -10.90
CA VAL A 109 10.08 -14.59 -10.61
C VAL A 109 8.64 -14.42 -10.10
N ASN A 110 8.41 -13.41 -9.25
CA ASN A 110 7.10 -13.19 -8.62
C ASN A 110 6.23 -12.12 -9.31
N PHE A 111 6.83 -11.22 -10.09
CA PHE A 111 6.14 -10.08 -10.71
C PHE A 111 6.03 -10.22 -12.22
N ASN A 112 6.03 -11.45 -12.71
CA ASN A 112 6.09 -11.71 -14.14
C ASN A 112 4.83 -11.20 -14.86
N TYR A 113 5.03 -10.83 -16.11
CA TYR A 113 3.99 -10.30 -16.98
C TYR A 113 2.84 -11.30 -17.16
N SER A 114 1.60 -10.83 -16.97
CA SER A 114 0.39 -11.64 -17.15
C SER A 114 -0.55 -10.97 -18.13
N TYR A 115 -0.75 -11.59 -19.30
CA TYR A 115 -1.61 -11.08 -20.37
C TYR A 115 -3.05 -10.86 -19.90
N HIS A 116 -3.64 -11.84 -19.21
CA HIS A 116 -5.04 -11.73 -18.74
C HIS A 116 -5.24 -10.64 -17.68
N ILE A 117 -4.26 -10.41 -16.79
CA ILE A 117 -4.32 -9.34 -15.78
C ILE A 117 -4.22 -7.97 -16.46
N ASN A 118 -3.43 -7.86 -17.52
CA ASN A 118 -3.28 -6.60 -18.26
C ASN A 118 -4.52 -6.23 -19.06
N ASP A 119 -5.16 -7.21 -19.70
CA ASP A 119 -6.39 -7.02 -20.46
C ASP A 119 -7.62 -6.80 -19.56
N SER A 120 -7.54 -7.22 -18.29
CA SER A 120 -8.62 -7.06 -17.33
C SER A 120 -8.75 -5.63 -16.80
N LEU A 121 -10.00 -5.20 -16.64
CA LEU A 121 -10.35 -3.94 -15.97
C LEU A 121 -9.91 -3.99 -14.51
N SER A 122 -9.32 -2.90 -14.02
CA SER A 122 -8.78 -2.80 -12.65
C SER A 122 -9.82 -3.11 -11.56
N GLY A 123 -11.10 -2.79 -11.80
CA GLY A 123 -12.19 -3.06 -10.87
C GLY A 123 -12.60 -4.54 -10.75
N VAL A 124 -12.13 -5.41 -11.65
CA VAL A 124 -12.42 -6.85 -11.64
C VAL A 124 -11.26 -7.66 -11.05
N LEU A 125 -10.06 -7.09 -11.03
CA LEU A 125 -8.87 -7.73 -10.50
C LEU A 125 -8.99 -8.00 -9.00
N THR A 126 -8.54 -9.17 -8.59
CA THR A 126 -8.36 -9.49 -7.17
C THR A 126 -7.23 -8.66 -6.55
N GLY A 127 -7.21 -8.55 -5.22
CA GLY A 127 -6.14 -7.83 -4.50
C GLY A 127 -4.73 -8.27 -4.89
N PRO A 128 -4.44 -9.59 -4.98
CA PRO A 128 -3.14 -10.08 -5.44
C PRO A 128 -2.84 -9.69 -6.90
N GLU A 129 -3.77 -9.89 -7.83
CA GLU A 129 -3.58 -9.54 -9.25
C GLU A 129 -3.32 -8.05 -9.45
N LEU A 130 -4.04 -7.19 -8.72
CA LEU A 130 -3.82 -5.74 -8.75
C LEU A 130 -2.43 -5.38 -8.21
N THR A 131 -1.99 -6.07 -7.14
CA THR A 131 -0.65 -5.89 -6.55
C THR A 131 0.45 -6.29 -7.54
N TRP A 132 0.32 -7.45 -8.18
CA TRP A 132 1.26 -7.91 -9.20
C TRP A 132 1.26 -7.02 -10.44
N LYS A 133 0.09 -6.53 -10.89
CA LYS A 133 -0.01 -5.55 -11.99
C LYS A 133 0.73 -4.26 -11.66
N TYR A 134 0.56 -3.75 -10.45
CA TYR A 134 1.23 -2.52 -9.98
C TYR A 134 2.75 -2.67 -9.90
N TYR A 135 3.24 -3.73 -9.23
CA TYR A 135 4.67 -3.96 -9.08
C TYR A 135 5.36 -4.42 -10.37
N GLY A 136 4.66 -5.17 -11.22
CA GLY A 136 5.14 -5.59 -12.54
C GLY A 136 5.21 -4.45 -13.56
N PHE A 137 4.44 -3.37 -13.38
CA PHE A 137 4.49 -2.21 -14.28
C PHE A 137 5.83 -1.47 -14.23
N SER A 138 6.48 -1.39 -13.05
CA SER A 138 7.73 -0.64 -12.87
C SER A 138 8.86 -1.51 -12.32
N TYR A 139 9.64 -2.10 -13.23
CA TYR A 139 10.83 -2.88 -12.87
C TYR A 139 11.82 -2.08 -12.00
N GLY A 140 12.04 -0.80 -12.31
CA GLY A 140 12.93 0.06 -11.52
C GLY A 140 12.53 0.18 -10.05
N LEU A 141 11.22 0.29 -9.77
CA LEU A 141 10.71 0.31 -8.39
C LEU A 141 10.94 -1.04 -7.70
N ALA A 142 10.69 -2.15 -8.41
CA ALA A 142 10.92 -3.51 -7.88
C ALA A 142 12.39 -3.73 -7.51
N VAL A 143 13.34 -3.29 -8.34
CA VAL A 143 14.79 -3.37 -8.08
C VAL A 143 15.21 -2.53 -6.88
N ILE A 144 14.69 -1.31 -6.72
CA ILE A 144 15.00 -0.47 -5.55
C ILE A 144 14.53 -1.15 -4.26
N LEU A 145 13.32 -1.69 -4.25
CA LEU A 145 12.80 -2.42 -3.09
C LEU A 145 13.60 -3.68 -2.79
N ALA A 146 14.02 -4.42 -3.83
CA ALA A 146 14.90 -5.57 -3.71
C ALA A 146 16.26 -5.18 -3.11
N PHE A 147 16.83 -4.06 -3.53
CA PHE A 147 18.12 -3.56 -3.06
C PHE A 147 18.11 -3.26 -1.55
N PHE A 148 17.10 -2.54 -1.06
CA PHE A 148 16.96 -2.29 0.39
C PHE A 148 16.78 -3.60 1.17
N GLN A 149 16.02 -4.54 0.62
CA GLN A 149 15.81 -5.84 1.24
C GLN A 149 17.10 -6.68 1.29
N ILE A 150 17.86 -6.73 0.20
CA ILE A 150 19.12 -7.48 0.10
C ILE A 150 20.19 -6.86 1.00
N ILE A 151 20.40 -5.54 0.92
CA ILE A 151 21.39 -4.86 1.78
C ILE A 151 21.02 -5.06 3.25
N GLY A 152 19.77 -4.83 3.61
CA GLY A 152 19.30 -5.05 4.96
C GLY A 152 19.58 -6.47 5.45
N ALA A 153 19.31 -7.47 4.62
CA ALA A 153 19.56 -8.89 4.93
C ALA A 153 21.05 -9.21 5.08
N VAL A 154 21.90 -8.72 4.18
CA VAL A 154 23.37 -8.89 4.27
C VAL A 154 23.90 -8.27 5.57
N LEU A 155 23.42 -7.07 5.94
CA LEU A 155 23.82 -6.40 7.17
C LEU A 155 23.39 -7.15 8.44
N LEU A 156 22.32 -7.97 8.40
CA LEU A 156 21.93 -8.82 9.54
C LEU A 156 22.94 -9.95 9.83
N LEU A 157 23.67 -10.42 8.81
CA LEU A 157 24.64 -11.51 8.95
C LEU A 157 25.82 -11.12 9.82
N PHE A 158 26.27 -9.86 9.72
CA PHE A 158 27.41 -9.35 10.48
C PHE A 158 26.96 -8.71 11.80
N ARG A 159 27.53 -9.19 12.91
CA ARG A 159 27.18 -8.72 14.26
C ARG A 159 27.27 -7.19 14.39
N ARG A 160 28.29 -6.58 13.77
CA ARG A 160 28.55 -5.13 13.82
C ARG A 160 27.49 -4.27 13.11
N THR A 161 26.83 -4.80 12.08
CA THR A 161 25.88 -4.05 11.24
C THR A 161 24.42 -4.42 11.50
N THR A 162 24.16 -5.32 12.44
CA THR A 162 22.83 -5.83 12.76
C THR A 162 21.80 -4.72 12.96
N LEU A 163 22.14 -3.69 13.75
CA LEU A 163 21.22 -2.58 14.03
C LEU A 163 20.83 -1.83 12.74
N LEU A 164 21.81 -1.55 11.86
CA LEU A 164 21.59 -0.88 10.58
C LEU A 164 20.69 -1.72 9.67
N GLY A 165 20.95 -3.03 9.58
CA GLY A 165 20.12 -3.97 8.85
C GLY A 165 18.67 -3.98 9.35
N ILE A 166 18.47 -4.01 10.68
CA ILE A 166 17.14 -3.92 11.29
C ILE A 166 16.45 -2.61 10.90
N THR A 167 17.10 -1.46 11.04
CA THR A 167 16.50 -0.16 10.73
C THR A 167 16.09 -0.02 9.27
N ILE A 168 16.83 -0.62 8.33
CA ILE A 168 16.45 -0.67 6.91
C ILE A 168 15.26 -1.62 6.69
N LEU A 169 15.31 -2.81 7.27
CA LEU A 169 14.33 -3.86 6.98
C LEU A 169 12.98 -3.66 7.65
N LEU A 170 12.93 -3.08 8.85
CA LEU A 170 11.70 -2.92 9.62
C LEU A 170 10.60 -2.14 8.87
N PRO A 171 10.86 -0.96 8.25
CA PRO A 171 9.86 -0.28 7.44
C PRO A 171 9.49 -1.04 6.17
N VAL A 172 10.45 -1.70 5.52
CA VAL A 172 10.20 -2.52 4.32
C VAL A 172 9.27 -3.68 4.66
N MET A 173 9.55 -4.41 5.72
CA MET A 173 8.76 -5.56 6.16
C MET A 173 7.39 -5.16 6.69
N LEU A 174 7.30 -4.04 7.41
CA LEU A 174 6.01 -3.51 7.85
C LEU A 174 5.13 -3.19 6.64
N ASN A 175 5.68 -2.54 5.62
CA ASN A 175 4.93 -2.26 4.39
C ASN A 175 4.49 -3.56 3.68
N ILE A 176 5.35 -4.57 3.59
CA ILE A 176 5.00 -5.88 3.03
C ILE A 176 3.87 -6.56 3.82
N VAL A 177 3.91 -6.52 5.15
CA VAL A 177 2.82 -7.07 5.99
C VAL A 177 1.50 -6.34 5.71
N LEU A 178 1.52 -5.01 5.63
CA LEU A 178 0.32 -4.22 5.34
C LEU A 178 -0.26 -4.56 3.97
N ILE A 179 0.59 -4.66 2.94
CA ILE A 179 0.16 -5.10 1.60
C ILE A 179 -0.46 -6.49 1.69
N ASN A 180 0.19 -7.42 2.38
CA ASN A 180 -0.33 -8.79 2.51
C ASN A 180 -1.71 -8.84 3.19
N VAL A 181 -1.93 -8.01 4.20
CA VAL A 181 -3.23 -7.91 4.90
C VAL A 181 -4.29 -7.24 4.03
N PHE A 182 -4.01 -6.07 3.47
CA PHE A 182 -5.04 -5.27 2.79
C PHE A 182 -5.35 -5.75 1.37
N TYR A 183 -4.43 -6.45 0.73
CA TYR A 183 -4.63 -7.06 -0.59
C TYR A 183 -4.88 -8.57 -0.52
N SER A 184 -5.08 -9.12 0.68
CA SER A 184 -5.36 -10.55 0.90
C SER A 184 -4.35 -11.47 0.20
N ILE A 185 -3.07 -11.12 0.29
CA ILE A 185 -1.99 -11.95 -0.25
C ILE A 185 -1.90 -13.23 0.58
N GLY A 186 -1.74 -14.38 -0.08
CA GLY A 186 -1.95 -15.72 0.48
C GLY A 186 -1.41 -15.96 1.90
N PRO A 187 -2.06 -16.85 2.68
CA PRO A 187 -1.86 -16.96 4.13
C PRO A 187 -0.44 -17.33 4.54
N ILE A 188 0.27 -18.13 3.73
CA ILE A 188 1.65 -18.55 3.99
C ILE A 188 2.61 -17.36 3.86
N THR A 189 2.42 -16.51 2.86
CA THR A 189 3.23 -15.30 2.65
C THR A 189 2.98 -14.29 3.77
N LEU A 190 1.71 -14.10 4.15
CA LEU A 190 1.35 -13.25 5.28
C LEU A 190 2.01 -13.73 6.58
N PHE A 191 1.86 -15.01 6.91
CA PHE A 191 2.47 -15.62 8.10
C PHE A 191 3.98 -15.42 8.13
N THR A 192 4.67 -15.68 7.01
CA THR A 192 6.12 -15.51 6.89
C THR A 192 6.54 -14.05 7.09
N SER A 193 5.84 -13.11 6.47
CA SER A 193 6.12 -11.68 6.61
C SER A 193 5.93 -11.19 8.06
N ILE A 194 4.94 -11.72 8.78
CA ILE A 194 4.71 -11.44 10.20
C ILE A 194 5.86 -12.00 11.05
N LEU A 195 6.28 -13.25 10.83
CA LEU A 195 7.38 -13.86 11.57
C LEU A 195 8.69 -13.06 11.43
N ILE A 196 9.03 -12.65 10.20
CA ILE A 196 10.21 -11.81 9.96
C ILE A 196 10.07 -10.47 10.67
N THR A 197 8.91 -9.80 10.56
CA THR A 197 8.67 -8.50 11.20
C THR A 197 8.80 -8.58 12.72
N LEU A 198 8.18 -9.61 13.34
CA LEU A 198 8.30 -9.86 14.78
C LEU A 198 9.74 -10.24 15.18
N GLY A 199 10.45 -10.98 14.32
CA GLY A 199 11.87 -11.29 14.49
C GLY A 199 12.75 -10.05 14.52
N LEU A 200 12.56 -9.13 13.58
CA LEU A 200 13.25 -7.83 13.53
C LEU A 200 12.93 -6.99 14.77
N ILE A 201 11.66 -6.94 15.19
CA ILE A 201 11.26 -6.25 16.43
C ILE A 201 11.93 -6.89 17.65
N ASN A 202 11.99 -8.23 17.73
CA ASN A 202 12.66 -8.91 18.83
C ASN A 202 14.15 -8.53 18.91
N LEU A 203 14.87 -8.58 17.79
CA LEU A 203 16.28 -8.17 17.72
C LEU A 203 16.49 -6.68 18.02
N PHE A 204 15.55 -5.83 17.63
CA PHE A 204 15.57 -4.40 17.96
C PHE A 204 15.42 -4.17 19.46
N LEU A 205 14.46 -4.86 20.09
CA LEU A 205 14.21 -4.76 21.53
C LEU A 205 15.38 -5.29 22.38
N GLN A 206 16.13 -6.27 21.89
CA GLN A 206 17.36 -6.74 22.54
C GLN A 206 18.43 -5.63 22.62
N GLN A 207 18.48 -4.73 21.64
CA GLN A 207 19.46 -3.63 21.55
C GLN A 207 18.93 -2.31 22.13
N LYS A 208 17.75 -2.29 22.75
CA LYS A 208 17.09 -1.05 23.20
C LYS A 208 17.96 -0.16 24.10
N VAL A 209 18.75 -0.75 24.98
CA VAL A 209 19.60 -0.01 25.94
C VAL A 209 20.72 0.69 25.19
N ASP A 210 21.37 -0.02 24.26
CA ASP A 210 22.45 0.53 23.43
C ASP A 210 21.93 1.63 22.50
N ILE A 211 20.72 1.47 21.96
CA ILE A 211 20.05 2.48 21.12
C ILE A 211 19.75 3.75 21.94
N ILE A 212 19.19 3.62 23.14
CA ILE A 212 18.93 4.76 24.03
C ILE A 212 20.23 5.48 24.39
N ASN A 213 21.28 4.72 24.72
CA ASN A 213 22.60 5.27 25.01
C ASN A 213 23.19 6.01 23.82
N PHE A 214 23.05 5.47 22.59
CA PHE A 214 23.47 6.13 21.36
C PHE A 214 22.80 7.50 21.19
N PHE A 215 21.47 7.58 21.33
CA PHE A 215 20.76 8.86 21.20
C PHE A 215 21.08 9.86 22.33
N ASN A 216 21.34 9.36 23.54
CA ASN A 216 21.79 10.20 24.65
C ASN A 216 23.19 10.78 24.40
N GLN A 217 24.10 9.99 23.83
CA GLN A 217 25.48 10.39 23.53
C GLN A 217 25.56 11.38 22.36
N TYR A 218 24.81 11.13 21.29
CA TYR A 218 24.85 11.91 20.05
C TYR A 218 23.73 12.96 19.96
N LYS A 219 23.49 13.68 21.06
CA LYS A 219 22.56 14.81 21.07
C LYS A 219 23.14 15.97 20.26
N ASN A 220 22.30 16.62 19.44
CA ASN A 220 22.69 17.81 18.69
C ASN A 220 23.18 18.91 19.67
N ARG A 221 24.42 19.36 19.48
CA ARG A 221 25.10 20.34 20.36
C ARG A 221 24.93 21.78 19.90
N LEU A 222 24.21 22.01 18.81
CA LEU A 222 23.94 23.36 18.32
C LEU A 222 23.14 24.17 19.36
N PRO A 223 23.45 25.46 19.54
CA PRO A 223 22.76 26.30 20.50
C PRO A 223 21.28 26.40 20.15
N SER A 224 20.44 26.31 21.18
CA SER A 224 19.00 26.40 21.00
C SER A 224 18.62 27.87 20.82
N ILE A 225 18.03 28.22 19.68
CA ILE A 225 17.57 29.60 19.41
C ILE A 225 16.15 29.78 20.01
N GLY A 226 15.90 30.93 20.62
CA GLY A 226 14.62 31.32 21.20
C GLY A 226 14.23 30.62 22.52
N ASN A 227 13.07 31.01 23.07
CA ASN A 227 12.54 30.47 24.33
C ASN A 227 11.81 29.13 24.13
N ASN A 228 11.69 28.33 25.19
CA ASN A 228 10.98 27.03 25.15
C ASN A 228 9.54 27.16 24.63
N PHE A 229 8.85 28.22 25.02
CA PHE A 229 7.47 28.48 24.64
C PHE A 229 7.31 28.72 23.13
N SER A 230 8.13 29.59 22.54
CA SER A 230 8.06 29.88 21.09
C SER A 230 8.41 28.67 20.24
N ARG A 231 9.33 27.81 20.70
CA ARG A 231 9.64 26.53 20.03
C ARG A 231 8.48 25.55 20.07
N SER A 232 7.81 25.41 21.20
CA SER A 232 6.63 24.54 21.30
C SER A 232 5.51 25.03 20.40
N ILE A 233 5.27 26.35 20.34
CA ILE A 233 4.32 26.95 19.40
C ILE A 233 4.72 26.65 17.96
N ALA A 234 5.98 26.86 17.58
CA ALA A 234 6.44 26.59 16.22
C ALA A 234 6.24 25.12 15.83
N ARG A 235 6.53 24.15 16.72
CA ARG A 235 6.26 22.72 16.48
C ARG A 235 4.78 22.44 16.24
N VAL A 236 3.91 23.05 17.05
CA VAL A 236 2.46 22.91 16.89
C VAL A 236 1.99 23.54 15.58
N LEU A 237 2.43 24.76 15.26
CA LEU A 237 2.06 25.45 14.03
C LEU A 237 2.57 24.72 12.77
N CYS A 238 3.78 24.14 12.79
CA CYS A 238 4.29 23.32 11.68
C CYS A 238 3.43 22.09 11.37
N ILE A 239 2.66 21.60 12.33
CA ILE A 239 1.71 20.49 12.14
C ILE A 239 0.32 21.03 11.81
N LEU A 240 -0.12 22.05 12.55
CA LEU A 240 -1.46 22.59 12.47
C LEU A 240 -1.72 23.36 11.17
N ILE A 241 -0.75 24.15 10.69
CA ILE A 241 -0.93 24.95 9.46
C ILE A 241 -1.14 24.05 8.24
N PRO A 242 -0.29 23.04 7.94
CA PRO A 242 -0.57 22.11 6.85
C PRO A 242 -1.90 21.36 7.02
N LEU A 243 -2.25 20.98 8.24
CA LEU A 243 -3.53 20.31 8.53
C LEU A 243 -4.73 21.21 8.19
N LEU A 244 -4.74 22.44 8.69
CA LEU A 244 -5.79 23.42 8.41
C LEU A 244 -5.84 23.78 6.92
N PHE A 245 -4.69 23.91 6.28
CA PHE A 245 -4.59 24.17 4.84
C PHE A 245 -5.23 23.05 4.01
N VAL A 246 -4.96 21.79 4.35
CA VAL A 246 -5.59 20.63 3.70
C VAL A 246 -7.08 20.56 4.00
N ILE A 247 -7.52 20.83 5.23
CA ILE A 247 -8.96 20.85 5.59
C ILE A 247 -9.70 21.92 4.77
N TYR A 248 -9.12 23.12 4.67
CA TYR A 248 -9.66 24.21 3.87
C TYR A 248 -9.79 23.83 2.39
N TYR A 249 -8.72 23.28 1.79
CA TYR A 249 -8.75 22.90 0.38
C TYR A 249 -9.64 21.67 0.10
N ASN A 250 -9.78 20.75 1.06
CA ASN A 250 -10.60 19.55 0.90
C ASN A 250 -12.11 19.88 0.82
N TYR A 251 -12.55 20.96 1.48
CA TYR A 251 -13.95 21.39 1.42
C TYR A 251 -14.43 21.61 -0.02
N ASP A 252 -13.61 22.23 -0.86
CA ASP A 252 -13.94 22.51 -2.27
C ASP A 252 -13.88 21.27 -3.19
N VAL A 253 -13.19 20.21 -2.79
CA VAL A 253 -13.01 19.00 -3.62
C VAL A 253 -14.31 18.19 -3.73
N HIS A 254 -15.10 18.15 -2.66
CA HIS A 254 -16.26 17.26 -2.54
C HIS A 254 -17.63 17.92 -2.73
N LEU A 255 -17.69 19.18 -3.19
CA LEU A 255 -18.96 19.88 -3.39
C LEU A 255 -19.91 19.18 -4.38
N SER A 256 -19.42 18.34 -5.29
CA SER A 256 -20.23 17.79 -6.38
C SER A 256 -20.96 16.48 -6.11
N LYS A 257 -21.00 15.98 -4.86
CA LYS A 257 -21.58 14.65 -4.52
C LYS A 257 -22.95 14.38 -5.17
N LYS A 258 -23.77 15.43 -5.37
CA LYS A 258 -25.08 15.33 -6.04
C LYS A 258 -25.00 14.79 -7.47
N TYR A 259 -24.01 15.22 -8.25
CA TYR A 259 -23.86 14.88 -9.67
C TYR A 259 -22.67 13.97 -9.95
N PHE A 260 -21.79 13.80 -8.97
CA PHE A 260 -20.58 12.99 -9.10
C PHE A 260 -20.88 11.56 -9.60
N GLY A 261 -20.13 11.14 -10.61
CA GLY A 261 -20.16 9.80 -11.16
C GLY A 261 -20.22 9.74 -12.68
N LYS A 262 -20.34 8.51 -13.18
CA LYS A 262 -20.51 8.19 -14.59
C LYS A 262 -22.00 8.29 -14.96
N TRP A 263 -22.30 9.02 -16.03
CA TRP A 263 -23.64 9.18 -16.58
C TRP A 263 -23.67 8.74 -18.03
N LYS A 264 -24.59 7.84 -18.37
CA LYS A 264 -24.85 7.42 -19.74
C LYS A 264 -25.85 8.38 -20.40
N VAL A 265 -25.53 8.85 -21.59
CA VAL A 265 -26.43 9.64 -22.43
C VAL A 265 -27.38 8.67 -23.15
N THR A 266 -28.65 8.64 -22.75
CA THR A 266 -29.66 7.75 -23.34
C THR A 266 -30.23 8.31 -24.64
N SER A 267 -30.38 9.63 -24.72
CA SER A 267 -30.84 10.35 -25.90
C SER A 267 -30.10 11.68 -26.01
N MET A 268 -29.78 12.09 -27.23
CA MET A 268 -29.15 13.38 -27.52
C MET A 268 -29.73 13.95 -28.81
N THR A 269 -30.16 15.21 -28.78
CA THR A 269 -30.52 15.97 -29.98
C THR A 269 -29.54 17.13 -30.16
N ARG A 270 -29.16 17.39 -31.41
CA ARG A 270 -28.35 18.55 -31.81
C ARG A 270 -29.12 19.34 -32.86
N ASN A 271 -29.40 20.61 -32.58
CA ASN A 271 -30.23 21.49 -33.42
C ASN A 271 -31.59 20.86 -33.78
N GLY A 272 -32.22 20.19 -32.80
CA GLY A 272 -33.49 19.49 -32.95
C GLY A 272 -33.43 18.14 -33.68
N LYS A 273 -32.27 17.73 -34.22
CA LYS A 273 -32.08 16.42 -34.86
C LYS A 273 -31.53 15.40 -33.88
N LEU A 274 -32.11 14.20 -33.86
CA LEU A 274 -31.64 13.10 -33.01
C LEU A 274 -30.27 12.60 -33.48
N VAL A 275 -29.31 12.54 -32.55
CA VAL A 275 -27.98 11.96 -32.79
C VAL A 275 -28.10 10.44 -32.76
N LYS A 276 -27.73 9.79 -33.87
CA LYS A 276 -27.88 8.33 -34.01
C LYS A 276 -26.98 7.57 -33.03
N GLU A 277 -27.32 6.33 -32.74
CA GLU A 277 -26.56 5.51 -31.79
C GLU A 277 -25.10 5.31 -32.22
N ASN A 278 -24.84 5.04 -33.50
CA ASN A 278 -23.48 4.76 -34.01
C ASN A 278 -22.69 6.00 -34.44
N GLN A 279 -23.26 7.20 -34.30
CA GLN A 279 -22.65 8.43 -34.82
C GLN A 279 -21.36 8.82 -34.08
N TRP A 280 -21.16 8.34 -32.85
CA TRP A 280 -19.94 8.55 -32.06
C TRP A 280 -18.65 8.01 -32.70
N GLN A 281 -18.76 7.09 -33.67
CA GLN A 281 -17.60 6.54 -34.37
C GLN A 281 -16.97 7.55 -35.34
N GLN A 282 -17.73 8.56 -35.77
CA GLN A 282 -17.30 9.55 -36.78
C GLN A 282 -17.38 10.99 -36.25
N ASP A 283 -18.17 11.23 -35.19
CA ASP A 283 -18.40 12.54 -34.60
C ASP A 283 -17.97 12.55 -33.13
N THR A 284 -16.90 13.30 -32.81
CA THR A 284 -16.38 13.48 -31.44
C THR A 284 -17.31 14.29 -30.54
N LEU A 285 -18.33 14.94 -31.10
CA LEU A 285 -19.35 15.66 -30.34
C LEU A 285 -20.61 14.80 -30.08
N ALA A 286 -20.67 13.57 -30.59
CA ALA A 286 -21.77 12.65 -30.33
C ALA A 286 -21.54 11.88 -29.02
N TRP A 287 -21.61 12.60 -27.90
CA TRP A 287 -21.30 12.08 -26.56
C TRP A 287 -22.25 10.96 -26.14
N LYS A 288 -21.70 9.88 -25.57
CA LYS A 288 -22.45 8.75 -25.02
C LYS A 288 -22.27 8.56 -23.52
N THR A 289 -21.17 9.05 -22.97
CA THR A 289 -20.89 9.00 -21.54
C THR A 289 -20.35 10.35 -21.06
N ILE A 290 -20.87 10.83 -19.93
CA ILE A 290 -20.35 12.00 -19.24
C ILE A 290 -19.83 11.58 -17.88
N TYR A 291 -18.59 11.92 -17.60
CA TYR A 291 -17.95 11.70 -16.30
C TYR A 291 -17.97 13.03 -15.56
N ILE A 292 -18.69 13.09 -14.44
CA ILE A 292 -18.72 14.24 -13.57
C ILE A 292 -17.85 13.92 -12.37
N GLU A 293 -16.68 14.53 -12.32
CA GLU A 293 -15.61 14.21 -11.39
C GLU A 293 -15.45 15.30 -10.32
N GLU A 294 -14.60 15.01 -9.34
CA GLU A 294 -14.21 15.95 -8.29
C GLU A 294 -13.48 17.19 -8.85
N ARG A 295 -13.41 18.26 -8.06
CA ARG A 295 -12.73 19.52 -8.41
C ARG A 295 -13.28 20.19 -9.68
N GLY A 296 -14.58 20.05 -9.91
CA GLY A 296 -15.25 20.67 -11.05
C GLY A 296 -14.81 20.11 -12.39
N LYS A 297 -14.30 18.88 -12.48
CA LYS A 297 -13.85 18.28 -13.74
C LYS A 297 -15.00 17.52 -14.42
N MET A 298 -15.17 17.73 -15.72
CA MET A 298 -16.16 17.01 -16.51
C MET A 298 -15.54 16.50 -17.81
N TYR A 299 -15.80 15.24 -18.15
CA TYR A 299 -15.33 14.64 -19.39
C TYR A 299 -16.52 14.16 -20.22
N TYR A 300 -16.56 14.58 -21.47
CA TYR A 300 -17.58 14.20 -22.43
C TYR A 300 -16.97 13.19 -23.40
N CYS A 301 -17.39 11.94 -23.27
CA CYS A 301 -16.83 10.81 -24.01
C CYS A 301 -17.82 10.31 -25.07
N PRO A 302 -17.43 10.28 -26.35
CA PRO A 302 -18.23 9.69 -27.42
C PRO A 302 -18.35 8.17 -27.30
N ASN A 303 -17.30 7.49 -26.85
CA ASN A 303 -17.28 6.05 -26.73
C ASN A 303 -18.15 5.58 -25.54
N PRO A 304 -19.15 4.69 -25.75
CA PRO A 304 -20.01 4.20 -24.68
C PRO A 304 -19.37 3.09 -23.82
N TYR A 305 -18.30 2.46 -24.30
CA TYR A 305 -17.70 1.27 -23.67
C TYR A 305 -16.50 1.59 -22.79
N MET A 306 -15.64 2.51 -23.23
CA MET A 306 -14.42 2.88 -22.51
C MET A 306 -14.07 4.36 -22.69
N TYR A 307 -13.39 4.94 -21.71
CA TYR A 307 -12.86 6.30 -21.82
C TYR A 307 -11.68 6.33 -22.81
N VAL A 308 -11.70 7.28 -23.74
CA VAL A 308 -10.64 7.48 -24.74
C VAL A 308 -10.28 8.96 -24.75
N ASP A 309 -9.10 9.30 -24.22
CA ASP A 309 -8.69 10.68 -23.99
C ASP A 309 -8.62 11.50 -25.30
N SER A 310 -8.09 10.91 -26.37
CA SER A 310 -7.91 11.59 -27.66
C SER A 310 -9.21 12.03 -28.35
N THR A 311 -10.34 11.41 -28.01
CA THR A 311 -11.67 11.75 -28.56
C THR A 311 -12.60 12.39 -27.53
N SER A 312 -12.17 12.44 -26.27
CA SER A 312 -12.99 12.96 -25.19
C SER A 312 -12.69 14.44 -24.97
N LEU A 313 -13.73 15.17 -24.57
CA LEU A 313 -13.63 16.60 -24.33
C LEU A 313 -13.60 16.88 -22.83
N PHE A 314 -12.55 17.56 -22.38
CA PHE A 314 -12.41 18.03 -21.01
C PHE A 314 -12.98 19.45 -20.85
N MET A 315 -13.87 19.61 -19.87
CA MET A 315 -14.39 20.90 -19.44
C MET A 315 -14.38 21.00 -17.93
N LYS A 316 -14.39 22.23 -17.42
CA LYS A 316 -14.69 22.45 -16.00
C LYS A 316 -16.17 22.73 -15.80
N TYR A 317 -16.71 22.47 -14.63
CA TYR A 317 -18.04 22.92 -14.26
C TYR A 317 -18.02 23.61 -12.90
N HIS A 318 -18.92 24.58 -12.78
CA HIS A 318 -19.34 25.16 -11.51
C HIS A 318 -20.83 24.90 -11.35
N HIS A 319 -21.23 24.56 -10.14
CA HIS A 319 -22.62 24.34 -9.78
C HIS A 319 -23.00 25.30 -8.66
N ASP A 320 -24.18 25.89 -8.76
CA ASP A 320 -24.81 26.61 -7.65
C ASP A 320 -25.92 25.74 -7.06
N ASP A 321 -25.75 25.33 -5.81
CA ASP A 321 -26.71 24.48 -5.09
C ASP A 321 -28.11 25.09 -4.98
N LYS A 322 -28.23 26.42 -5.14
CA LYS A 322 -29.51 27.12 -5.04
C LYS A 322 -30.32 27.11 -6.33
N GLU A 323 -29.69 27.05 -7.50
CA GLU A 323 -30.37 27.30 -8.79
C GLU A 323 -30.55 26.06 -9.69
N GLN A 324 -30.09 24.87 -9.29
CA GLN A 324 -30.06 23.67 -10.17
C GLN A 324 -29.48 23.94 -11.57
N ASN A 325 -28.59 24.93 -11.68
CA ASN A 325 -27.98 25.36 -12.93
C ASN A 325 -26.50 24.99 -12.90
N PHE A 326 -26.04 24.38 -13.99
CA PHE A 326 -24.61 24.15 -14.22
C PHE A 326 -24.05 25.27 -15.09
N LYS A 327 -22.83 25.68 -14.81
CA LYS A 327 -22.01 26.47 -15.73
C LYS A 327 -20.81 25.63 -16.12
N VAL A 328 -20.75 25.23 -17.39
CA VAL A 328 -19.64 24.47 -17.95
C VAL A 328 -18.68 25.43 -18.63
N ILE A 329 -17.39 25.29 -18.37
CA ILE A 329 -16.33 26.14 -18.88
C ILE A 329 -15.51 25.32 -19.87
N SER A 330 -15.59 25.70 -21.15
CA SER A 330 -14.86 25.07 -22.25
C SER A 330 -13.57 25.80 -22.55
N TYR A 331 -12.47 25.06 -22.59
CA TYR A 331 -11.13 25.59 -22.91
C TYR A 331 -10.72 25.34 -24.38
N GLU A 332 -11.58 24.71 -25.18
CA GLU A 332 -11.23 24.21 -26.52
C GLU A 332 -10.84 25.33 -27.50
N LYS A 333 -11.62 26.41 -27.57
CA LYS A 333 -11.36 27.51 -28.52
C LYS A 333 -10.24 28.43 -28.08
N ASN A 334 -10.22 28.79 -26.80
CA ASN A 334 -9.24 29.72 -26.26
C ASN A 334 -8.92 29.38 -24.80
N PRO A 335 -7.81 28.67 -24.55
CA PRO A 335 -7.40 28.33 -23.18
C PRO A 335 -7.20 29.55 -22.27
N LYS A 336 -6.87 30.73 -22.84
CA LYS A 336 -6.67 31.98 -22.07
C LYS A 336 -7.98 32.72 -21.76
N LYS A 337 -9.03 32.49 -22.54
CA LYS A 337 -10.37 33.08 -22.37
C LYS A 337 -11.43 32.01 -22.65
N PRO A 338 -11.65 31.09 -21.70
CA PRO A 338 -12.54 29.96 -21.93
C PRO A 338 -14.01 30.40 -22.03
N ASP A 339 -14.77 29.70 -22.87
CA ASP A 339 -16.21 29.96 -23.05
C ASP A 339 -16.98 29.40 -21.84
N THR A 340 -17.89 30.20 -21.27
CA THR A 340 -18.78 29.74 -20.19
C THR A 340 -20.16 29.44 -20.76
N ILE A 341 -20.55 28.17 -20.70
CA ILE A 341 -21.77 27.61 -21.27
C ILE A 341 -22.75 27.32 -20.13
N PRO A 342 -23.89 28.03 -20.05
CA PRO A 342 -24.94 27.67 -19.11
C PRO A 342 -25.59 26.35 -19.55
N VAL A 343 -25.77 25.45 -18.59
CA VAL A 343 -26.47 24.17 -18.77
C VAL A 343 -27.65 24.15 -17.82
N GLN A 344 -28.85 24.14 -18.39
CA GLN A 344 -30.09 24.03 -17.63
C GLN A 344 -30.37 22.56 -17.33
N ILE A 345 -30.59 22.25 -16.06
CA ILE A 345 -30.94 20.90 -15.62
C ILE A 345 -32.43 20.86 -15.33
N SER A 346 -33.14 19.94 -15.97
CA SER A 346 -34.54 19.63 -15.64
C SER A 346 -34.69 18.17 -15.25
N ASN A 347 -35.83 17.85 -14.60
CA ASN A 347 -36.23 16.49 -14.25
C ASN A 347 -35.17 15.68 -13.48
N PHE A 348 -34.39 16.35 -12.61
CA PHE A 348 -33.40 15.69 -11.77
C PHE A 348 -34.08 14.77 -10.75
N ARG A 349 -34.01 13.47 -11.01
CA ARG A 349 -34.27 12.38 -10.06
C ARG A 349 -32.93 11.71 -9.79
N ASN A 350 -32.67 11.16 -8.61
CA ASN A 350 -31.32 10.70 -8.19
C ASN A 350 -30.48 9.93 -9.24
N ASN A 351 -31.11 9.21 -10.20
CA ASN A 351 -30.43 8.48 -11.27
C ASN A 351 -30.73 8.99 -12.70
N SER A 352 -31.45 10.09 -12.90
CA SER A 352 -31.78 10.63 -14.23
C SER A 352 -31.87 12.15 -14.25
N MET A 353 -31.39 12.77 -15.31
CA MET A 353 -31.53 14.22 -15.51
C MET A 353 -31.56 14.59 -16.99
N GLN A 354 -32.14 15.74 -17.31
CA GLN A 354 -32.18 16.29 -18.65
C GLN A 354 -31.37 17.58 -18.70
N TRP A 355 -30.52 17.71 -19.69
CA TRP A 355 -29.65 18.86 -19.88
C TRP A 355 -29.97 19.57 -21.18
N ASN A 356 -30.05 20.89 -21.11
CA ASN A 356 -30.15 21.77 -22.27
C ASN A 356 -29.02 22.78 -22.24
N MET A 357 -28.27 22.89 -23.34
CA MET A 357 -27.12 23.80 -23.45
C MET A 357 -26.92 24.28 -24.88
N ILE A 358 -26.25 25.42 -25.04
CA ILE A 358 -25.81 25.92 -26.34
C ILE A 358 -24.29 25.79 -26.43
N PHE A 359 -23.82 24.91 -27.30
CA PHE A 359 -22.40 24.65 -27.49
C PHE A 359 -21.98 25.03 -28.91
N TYR A 360 -21.07 25.98 -29.07
CA TYR A 360 -20.60 26.47 -30.38
C TYR A 360 -21.72 26.83 -31.38
N LYS A 361 -22.81 27.42 -30.88
CA LYS A 361 -24.04 27.79 -31.60
C LYS A 361 -25.00 26.63 -31.88
N ASP A 362 -24.63 25.41 -31.52
CA ASP A 362 -25.53 24.26 -31.59
C ASP A 362 -26.34 24.14 -30.30
N THR A 363 -27.65 23.98 -30.44
CA THR A 363 -28.53 23.65 -29.32
C THR A 363 -28.44 22.15 -29.06
N ILE A 364 -27.91 21.78 -27.90
CA ILE A 364 -27.75 20.39 -27.46
C ILE A 364 -28.78 20.12 -26.36
N GLN A 365 -29.58 19.07 -26.54
CA GLN A 365 -30.44 18.53 -25.49
C GLN A 365 -30.09 17.06 -25.28
N MET A 366 -30.01 16.63 -24.02
CA MET A 366 -29.57 15.28 -23.70
C MET A 366 -30.25 14.76 -22.44
N GLU A 367 -30.56 13.47 -22.46
CA GLU A 367 -31.06 12.72 -21.33
C GLU A 367 -29.93 11.87 -20.76
N LEU A 368 -29.69 11.99 -19.46
CA LEU A 368 -28.64 11.32 -18.73
C LEU A 368 -29.22 10.35 -17.72
N LYS A 369 -28.60 9.18 -17.61
CA LYS A 369 -28.94 8.16 -16.61
C LYS A 369 -27.68 7.60 -15.95
N LYS A 370 -27.71 7.44 -14.64
CA LYS A 370 -26.59 6.91 -13.85
C LYS A 370 -26.45 5.39 -13.97
#